data_AF-A0A059F4F5-F1
#
_entry.id   AF-A0A059F4F5-F1
#
_cell.length_a   1.000
_cell.length_b   1.000
_cell.length_c   1.000
_cell.angle_alpha   90.00
_cell.angle_beta   90.00
_cell.angle_gamma   90.00
#
_symmetry.space_group_name_H-M   'P 1'
#
loop_
_entity.id
_entity.type
_entity.pdbx_description
1 polymer ?
#
loop_
_entity_poly.entity_id
_entity_poly.type
_entity_poly.pdbx_seq_one_letter_code
_entity_poly.pdbx_strand_id
1 'polypeptide(L)'
;MLIFINFLHVLTSQSNSTSEDLNSVLERYKFIGEGKIFLRKINCWDNSEVFNSTDMYIGKAKENFILFSTNLEVLLQFQYFYLSIVSNIELIQTICAKLDYFSGHEKYLNSDLKRTYQALSEQIIICQENIYNFISLTNNESNNRIISNPMIITYKSNTDGFKSFTEELMNMAQLLEQLRIVFRDIFNNTC
;
A
#
# COMPACT_ATOMS: atom_id res chain seq x y z
N MET A 1 15.30 8.68 5.61
CA MET A 1 16.05 8.86 4.34
C MET A 1 17.19 7.85 4.20
N LEU A 2 18.07 7.68 5.21
CA LEU A 2 19.19 6.70 5.17
C LEU A 2 18.78 5.21 5.00
N ILE A 3 17.63 4.82 5.52
CA ILE A 3 17.15 3.42 5.51
C ILE A 3 16.70 2.96 4.10
N PHE A 4 16.09 3.86 3.33
CA PHE A 4 15.60 3.55 1.97
C PHE A 4 16.74 3.44 0.96
N ILE A 5 17.83 4.19 1.17
CA ILE A 5 19.05 4.10 0.36
C ILE A 5 19.65 2.69 0.47
N ASN A 6 19.56 2.02 1.63
CA ASN A 6 20.00 0.63 1.77
C ASN A 6 19.07 -0.38 1.08
N PHE A 7 17.74 -0.19 1.15
CA PHE A 7 16.76 -1.03 0.42
C PHE A 7 16.94 -0.94 -1.10
N LEU A 8 17.16 0.28 -1.59
CA LEU A 8 17.48 0.58 -2.98
C LEU A 8 18.79 -0.03 -3.43
N HIS A 9 19.86 0.16 -2.65
CA HIS A 9 21.20 -0.29 -2.97
C HIS A 9 21.25 -1.81 -3.22
N VAL A 10 20.38 -2.59 -2.58
CA VAL A 10 20.40 -4.06 -2.73
C VAL A 10 19.46 -4.59 -3.83
N LEU A 11 18.31 -3.96 -4.08
CA LEU A 11 17.54 -4.22 -5.32
C LEU A 11 18.42 -3.99 -6.56
N THR A 12 19.37 -3.06 -6.45
CA THR A 12 20.33 -2.74 -7.50
C THR A 12 21.56 -3.68 -7.46
N SER A 13 22.13 -4.00 -6.30
CA SER A 13 23.41 -4.76 -6.23
C SER A 13 23.32 -6.24 -6.58
N GLN A 14 22.14 -6.87 -6.53
CA GLN A 14 21.99 -8.30 -6.89
C GLN A 14 21.80 -8.55 -8.40
N SER A 15 21.68 -7.49 -9.22
CA SER A 15 21.61 -7.61 -10.68
C SER A 15 22.14 -6.34 -11.34
N ASN A 16 23.35 -6.36 -11.93
CA ASN A 16 23.95 -5.35 -12.84
C ASN A 16 23.23 -3.99 -12.98
N SER A 17 22.95 -3.33 -11.87
CA SER A 17 21.96 -2.27 -11.85
C SER A 17 22.54 -0.98 -12.32
N THR A 18 21.77 -0.27 -13.12
CA THR A 18 22.14 1.04 -13.62
C THR A 18 21.65 2.13 -12.67
N SER A 19 22.15 3.35 -12.85
CA SER A 19 21.63 4.54 -12.17
C SER A 19 20.14 4.79 -12.47
N GLU A 20 19.64 4.31 -13.60
CA GLU A 20 18.22 4.43 -13.98
C GLU A 20 17.33 3.58 -13.07
N ASP A 21 17.79 2.38 -12.70
CA ASP A 21 17.04 1.48 -11.80
C ASP A 21 16.86 2.13 -10.41
N LEU A 22 17.93 2.73 -9.88
CA LEU A 22 17.91 3.48 -8.62
C LEU A 22 16.96 4.69 -8.67
N ASN A 23 17.01 5.47 -9.75
CA ASN A 23 16.15 6.63 -9.93
C ASN A 23 14.67 6.24 -9.99
N SER A 24 14.33 5.17 -10.71
CA SER A 24 12.95 4.69 -10.84
C SER A 24 12.32 4.34 -9.50
N VAL A 25 13.10 3.77 -8.56
CA VAL A 25 12.58 3.37 -7.25
C VAL A 25 12.54 4.55 -6.28
N LEU A 26 13.48 5.50 -6.38
CA LEU A 26 13.40 6.78 -5.66
C LEU A 26 12.16 7.58 -6.05
N GLU A 27 11.82 7.61 -7.34
CA GLU A 27 10.60 8.24 -7.85
C GLU A 27 9.35 7.60 -7.26
N ARG A 28 9.28 6.25 -7.18
CA ARG A 28 8.14 5.54 -6.56
C ARG A 28 7.92 5.94 -5.10
N TYR A 29 8.98 6.12 -4.31
CA TYR A 29 8.83 6.51 -2.90
C TYR A 29 8.39 7.95 -2.73
N LYS A 30 9.03 8.86 -3.48
CA LYS A 30 8.64 10.26 -3.53
C LYS A 30 7.15 10.38 -3.88
N PHE A 31 6.71 9.58 -4.85
CA PHE A 31 5.32 9.50 -5.28
C PHE A 31 4.35 9.08 -4.17
N ILE A 32 4.66 8.07 -3.34
CA ILE A 32 3.81 7.69 -2.19
C ILE A 32 3.70 8.83 -1.16
N GLY A 33 4.81 9.50 -0.87
CA GLY A 33 4.83 10.67 0.03
C GLY A 33 3.99 11.84 -0.52
N GLU A 34 4.18 12.15 -1.81
CA GLU A 34 3.41 13.15 -2.54
C GLU A 34 1.91 12.81 -2.53
N GLY A 35 1.53 11.55 -2.73
CA GLY A 35 0.14 11.10 -2.67
C GLY A 35 -0.52 11.33 -1.32
N LYS A 36 0.17 11.01 -0.22
CA LYS A 36 -0.35 11.29 1.13
C LYS A 36 -0.56 12.78 1.35
N ILE A 37 0.39 13.63 0.95
CA ILE A 37 0.30 15.08 1.11
C ILE A 37 -0.81 15.66 0.22
N PHE A 38 -0.88 15.21 -1.02
CA PHE A 38 -1.89 15.58 -2.00
C PHE A 38 -3.29 15.29 -1.46
N LEU A 39 -3.56 14.03 -1.12
CA LEU A 39 -4.86 13.58 -0.63
C LEU A 39 -5.28 14.29 0.66
N ARG A 40 -4.36 14.58 1.58
CA ARG A 40 -4.71 15.35 2.79
C ARG A 40 -5.26 16.75 2.46
N LYS A 41 -4.81 17.36 1.36
CA LYS A 41 -5.15 18.74 0.96
C LYS A 41 -6.37 18.84 0.05
N ILE A 42 -6.90 17.73 -0.46
CA ILE A 42 -8.09 17.78 -1.32
C ILE A 42 -9.34 18.08 -0.50
N ASN A 43 -10.17 18.99 -1.01
CA ASN A 43 -11.42 19.42 -0.38
C ASN A 43 -12.66 19.03 -1.21
N CYS A 44 -12.47 18.61 -2.47
CA CYS A 44 -13.53 18.18 -3.38
C CYS A 44 -12.99 17.19 -4.43
N TRP A 45 -13.87 16.34 -4.96
CA TRP A 45 -13.56 15.34 -6.01
C TRP A 45 -13.95 15.77 -7.43
N ASP A 46 -14.70 16.86 -7.56
CA ASP A 46 -15.20 17.42 -8.84
C ASP A 46 -14.10 18.04 -9.71
N ASN A 47 -12.87 18.08 -9.22
CA ASN A 47 -11.70 18.45 -10.00
C ASN A 47 -11.12 17.20 -10.70
N SER A 48 -11.12 17.19 -12.03
CA SER A 48 -10.58 16.11 -12.85
C SER A 48 -9.10 15.80 -12.57
N GLU A 49 -8.30 16.79 -12.16
CA GLU A 49 -6.92 16.58 -11.72
C GLU A 49 -6.87 15.76 -10.42
N VAL A 50 -7.79 16.02 -9.50
CA VAL A 50 -7.90 15.29 -8.23
C VAL A 50 -8.35 13.85 -8.43
N PHE A 51 -9.31 13.65 -9.32
CA PHE A 51 -9.73 12.33 -9.76
C PHE A 51 -8.57 11.54 -10.38
N ASN A 52 -7.94 12.09 -11.42
CA ASN A 52 -6.85 11.42 -12.14
C ASN A 52 -5.67 11.09 -11.21
N SER A 53 -5.33 12.02 -10.32
CA SER A 53 -4.25 11.81 -9.35
C SER A 53 -4.57 10.68 -8.38
N THR A 54 -5.80 10.61 -7.88
CA THR A 54 -6.19 9.54 -6.93
C THR A 54 -6.30 8.18 -7.59
N ASP A 55 -6.87 8.11 -8.80
CA ASP A 55 -6.87 6.89 -9.61
C ASP A 55 -5.43 6.37 -9.82
N MET A 56 -4.49 7.28 -10.11
CA MET A 56 -3.08 6.97 -10.25
C MET A 56 -2.46 6.46 -8.92
N TYR A 57 -2.76 7.11 -7.79
CA TYR A 57 -2.27 6.66 -6.48
C TYR A 57 -2.77 5.27 -6.09
N ILE A 58 -4.05 4.96 -6.33
CA ILE A 58 -4.61 3.61 -6.13
C ILE A 58 -3.88 2.60 -7.01
N GLY A 59 -3.72 2.92 -8.31
CA GLY A 59 -3.02 2.06 -9.26
C GLY A 59 -1.56 1.78 -8.86
N LYS A 60 -0.84 2.78 -8.38
CA LYS A 60 0.56 2.63 -7.93
C LYS A 60 0.67 1.85 -6.62
N ALA A 61 -0.24 2.06 -5.67
CA ALA A 61 -0.29 1.23 -4.46
C ALA A 61 -0.51 -0.25 -4.83
N LYS A 62 -1.43 -0.54 -5.75
CA LYS A 62 -1.64 -1.90 -6.28
C LYS A 62 -0.36 -2.50 -6.86
N GLU A 63 0.31 -1.79 -7.76
CA GLU A 63 1.57 -2.25 -8.37
C GLU A 63 2.63 -2.57 -7.30
N ASN A 64 2.70 -1.78 -6.24
CA ASN A 64 3.63 -2.04 -5.13
C ASN A 64 3.26 -3.30 -4.35
N PHE A 65 1.98 -3.55 -4.06
CA PHE A 65 1.57 -4.78 -3.39
C PHE A 65 1.85 -6.04 -4.23
N ILE A 66 1.70 -5.97 -5.55
CA ILE A 66 2.12 -7.04 -6.46
C ILE A 66 3.63 -7.25 -6.36
N LEU A 67 4.43 -6.17 -6.38
CA LEU A 67 5.88 -6.25 -6.24
C LEU A 67 6.27 -6.89 -4.90
N PHE A 68 5.60 -6.50 -3.81
CA PHE A 68 5.85 -7.03 -2.48
C PHE A 68 5.55 -8.53 -2.40
N SER A 69 4.41 -8.96 -2.93
CA SER A 69 4.03 -10.38 -2.97
C SER A 69 5.01 -11.20 -3.83
N THR A 70 5.32 -10.73 -5.04
CA THR A 70 6.16 -11.48 -6.00
C THR A 70 7.63 -11.58 -5.60
N ASN A 71 8.15 -10.62 -4.82
CA ASN A 71 9.56 -10.57 -4.44
C ASN A 71 9.77 -10.71 -2.92
N LEU A 72 8.76 -11.17 -2.18
CA LEU A 72 8.73 -11.13 -0.72
C LEU A 72 9.98 -11.75 -0.07
N GLU A 73 10.44 -12.90 -0.56
CA GLU A 73 11.60 -13.62 -0.01
C GLU A 73 12.89 -12.79 -0.08
N VAL A 74 13.12 -12.11 -1.20
CA VAL A 74 14.27 -11.20 -1.37
C VAL A 74 14.07 -9.96 -0.51
N LEU A 75 12.86 -9.41 -0.49
CA LEU A 75 12.53 -8.17 0.20
C LEU A 75 12.64 -8.29 1.73
N LEU A 76 12.29 -9.44 2.31
CA LEU A 76 12.41 -9.72 3.74
C LEU A 76 13.87 -9.76 4.23
N GLN A 77 14.85 -9.90 3.34
CA GLN A 77 16.26 -9.80 3.70
C GLN A 77 16.66 -8.37 4.11
N PHE A 78 15.82 -7.38 3.80
CA PHE A 78 16.10 -5.99 4.12
C PHE A 78 15.54 -5.60 5.47
N GLN A 79 16.45 -5.25 6.37
CA GLN A 79 16.13 -4.51 7.57
C GLN A 79 15.29 -3.30 7.14
N TYR A 80 14.06 -3.20 7.65
CA TYR A 80 13.10 -2.13 7.39
C TYR A 80 12.25 -2.19 6.10
N PHE A 81 12.25 -3.27 5.33
CA PHE A 81 11.32 -3.42 4.20
C PHE A 81 9.85 -3.21 4.62
N TYR A 82 9.45 -3.67 5.80
CA TYR A 82 8.10 -3.51 6.33
C TYR A 82 7.62 -2.05 6.32
N LEU A 83 8.51 -1.05 6.48
CA LEU A 83 8.13 0.37 6.43
C LEU A 83 7.59 0.79 5.06
N SER A 84 8.04 0.15 3.98
CA SER A 84 7.52 0.37 2.63
C SER A 84 6.09 -0.16 2.50
N ILE A 85 5.79 -1.31 3.09
CA ILE A 85 4.42 -1.87 3.16
C ILE A 85 3.54 -0.92 3.98
N VAL A 86 3.98 -0.54 5.19
CA VAL A 86 3.24 0.39 6.07
C VAL A 86 2.94 1.71 5.36
N SER A 87 3.91 2.27 4.63
CA SER A 87 3.70 3.54 3.91
C SER A 87 2.63 3.44 2.81
N ASN A 88 2.51 2.30 2.14
CA ASN A 88 1.45 2.07 1.15
C ASN A 88 0.10 1.86 1.84
N ILE A 89 0.06 1.18 3.00
CA ILE A 89 -1.17 1.06 3.81
C ILE A 89 -1.65 2.44 4.26
N GLU A 90 -0.77 3.30 4.76
CA GLU A 90 -1.13 4.67 5.17
C GLU A 90 -1.71 5.50 4.00
N LEU A 91 -1.19 5.32 2.78
CA LEU A 91 -1.75 5.94 1.58
C LEU A 91 -3.18 5.46 1.34
N ILE A 92 -3.41 4.14 1.40
CA ILE A 92 -4.74 3.53 1.21
C ILE A 92 -5.72 4.00 2.28
N GLN A 93 -5.31 4.03 3.55
CA GLN A 93 -6.11 4.57 4.64
C GLN A 93 -6.50 6.03 4.39
N THR A 94 -5.58 6.83 3.85
CA THR A 94 -5.87 8.23 3.48
C THR A 94 -6.89 8.30 2.34
N ILE A 95 -6.81 7.41 1.35
CA ILE A 95 -7.78 7.31 0.24
C ILE A 95 -9.16 6.92 0.79
N CYS A 96 -9.24 5.84 1.57
CA CYS A 96 -10.49 5.37 2.17
C CYS A 96 -11.14 6.44 3.05
N ALA A 97 -10.38 7.07 3.95
CA ALA A 97 -10.92 8.12 4.82
C ALA A 97 -11.49 9.31 4.03
N LYS A 98 -10.90 9.65 2.87
CA LYS A 98 -11.49 10.64 1.98
C LYS A 98 -12.78 10.11 1.34
N LEU A 99 -12.77 8.91 0.78
CA LEU A 99 -13.99 8.32 0.20
C LEU A 99 -15.13 8.20 1.22
N ASP A 100 -14.85 7.84 2.47
CA ASP A 100 -15.81 7.85 3.57
C ASP A 100 -16.40 9.25 3.80
N TYR A 101 -15.54 10.27 3.93
CA TYR A 101 -15.97 11.66 4.09
C TYR A 101 -16.92 12.10 2.98
N PHE A 102 -16.58 11.81 1.73
CA PHE A 102 -17.38 12.24 0.58
C PHE A 102 -18.65 11.39 0.39
N SER A 103 -18.62 10.10 0.71
CA SER A 103 -19.81 9.23 0.69
C SER A 103 -20.84 9.53 1.78
N GLY A 104 -20.43 10.30 2.80
CA GLY A 104 -21.33 10.89 3.81
C GLY A 104 -22.19 12.04 3.27
N HIS A 105 -21.82 12.64 2.14
CA HIS A 105 -22.55 13.76 1.55
C HIS A 105 -23.52 13.22 0.48
N GLU A 106 -24.84 13.24 0.77
CA GLU A 106 -25.93 12.60 -0.01
C GLU A 106 -25.98 12.94 -1.52
N LYS A 107 -25.29 13.99 -1.96
CA LYS A 107 -25.26 14.41 -3.37
C LYS A 107 -24.47 13.47 -4.30
N TYR A 108 -23.65 12.56 -3.76
CA TYR A 108 -22.56 11.97 -4.53
C TYR A 108 -22.58 10.45 -4.72
N LEU A 109 -23.51 9.71 -4.13
CA LEU A 109 -23.56 8.24 -4.33
C LEU A 109 -24.98 7.69 -4.34
N ASN A 110 -25.28 6.87 -5.36
CA ASN A 110 -26.40 5.94 -5.31
C ASN A 110 -26.19 4.94 -4.14
N SER A 111 -27.27 4.60 -3.45
CA SER A 111 -27.30 3.68 -2.29
C SER A 111 -26.65 2.31 -2.56
N ASP A 112 -26.65 1.83 -3.80
CA ASP A 112 -26.00 0.57 -4.19
C ASP A 112 -24.47 0.72 -4.25
N LEU A 113 -23.96 1.78 -4.91
CA LEU A 113 -22.53 2.08 -4.95
C LEU A 113 -21.95 2.31 -3.56
N LYS A 114 -22.72 2.96 -2.68
CA LYS A 114 -22.33 3.17 -1.28
C LYS A 114 -22.17 1.84 -0.54
N ARG A 115 -23.11 0.91 -0.69
CA ARG A 115 -23.04 -0.43 -0.08
C ARG A 115 -21.87 -1.23 -0.62
N THR A 116 -21.64 -1.20 -1.94
CA THR A 116 -20.49 -1.85 -2.57
C THR A 116 -19.17 -1.32 -2.03
N TYR A 117 -19.03 0.02 -1.93
CA TYR A 117 -17.85 0.65 -1.36
C TYR A 117 -17.63 0.25 0.12
N GLN A 118 -18.68 0.27 0.94
CA GLN A 118 -18.58 -0.09 2.36
C GLN A 118 -18.14 -1.55 2.56
N ALA A 119 -18.73 -2.49 1.83
CA ALA A 119 -18.33 -3.89 1.90
C ALA A 119 -16.87 -4.11 1.45
N LEU A 120 -16.41 -3.30 0.49
CA LEU A 120 -15.02 -3.33 0.04
C LEU A 120 -14.07 -2.68 1.06
N SER A 121 -14.45 -1.57 1.69
CA SER A 121 -13.62 -0.90 2.69
C SER A 121 -13.40 -1.77 3.92
N GLU A 122 -14.41 -2.52 4.35
CA GLU A 122 -14.30 -3.53 5.42
C GLU A 122 -13.27 -4.62 5.06
N GLN A 123 -13.31 -5.15 3.84
CA GLN A 123 -12.33 -6.14 3.37
C GLN A 123 -10.91 -5.57 3.33
N ILE A 124 -10.75 -4.31 2.92
CA ILE A 124 -9.46 -3.62 2.94
C ILE A 124 -8.95 -3.49 4.37
N ILE A 125 -9.80 -3.13 5.34
CA ILE A 125 -9.41 -3.00 6.76
C ILE A 125 -8.93 -4.36 7.30
N ILE A 126 -9.67 -5.43 7.06
CA ILE A 126 -9.29 -6.79 7.49
C ILE A 126 -7.94 -7.19 6.89
N CYS A 127 -7.75 -6.94 5.59
CA CYS A 127 -6.50 -7.23 4.90
C CYS A 127 -5.31 -6.41 5.48
N GLN A 128 -5.53 -5.13 5.81
CA GLN A 128 -4.53 -4.30 6.49
C GLN A 128 -4.15 -4.87 7.87
N GLU A 129 -5.13 -5.26 8.67
CA GLU A 129 -4.91 -5.86 9.98
C GLU A 129 -4.11 -7.16 9.87
N ASN A 130 -4.44 -8.03 8.91
CA ASN A 130 -3.68 -9.26 8.66
C ASN A 130 -2.23 -8.96 8.29
N ILE A 131 -1.98 -8.00 7.38
CA ILE A 131 -0.63 -7.58 7.02
C ILE A 131 0.13 -7.01 8.23
N TYR A 132 -0.51 -6.17 9.05
CA TYR A 132 0.10 -5.65 10.27
C TYR A 132 0.38 -6.74 11.31
N ASN A 133 -0.49 -7.75 11.41
CA ASN A 133 -0.25 -8.91 12.27
C ASN A 133 0.98 -9.68 11.82
N PHE A 134 1.15 -9.92 10.51
CA PHE A 134 2.38 -10.52 9.99
C PHE A 134 3.61 -9.68 10.30
N ILE A 135 3.54 -8.35 10.12
CA ILE A 135 4.65 -7.45 10.44
C ILE A 135 4.95 -7.43 11.95
N SER A 136 3.92 -7.42 12.81
CA SER A 136 4.08 -7.29 14.27
C SER A 136 4.49 -8.59 14.97
N LEU A 137 4.05 -9.76 14.49
CA LEU A 137 4.50 -11.06 14.99
C LEU A 137 6.02 -11.25 14.84
N THR A 138 6.66 -10.51 13.92
CA THR A 138 8.13 -10.48 13.78
C THR A 138 8.85 -9.56 14.76
N ASN A 139 8.13 -8.80 15.59
CA ASN A 139 8.69 -7.85 16.56
C ASN A 139 8.53 -8.28 18.03
N ASN A 140 7.88 -9.42 18.30
CA ASN A 140 7.58 -9.88 19.66
C ASN A 140 8.43 -11.08 20.08
N GLU A 141 9.69 -10.83 20.42
CA GLU A 141 10.35 -11.57 21.49
C GLU A 141 10.76 -10.58 22.60
N SER A 142 9.79 -10.26 23.46
CA SER A 142 9.94 -9.69 24.80
C SER A 142 10.68 -8.34 24.96
N ASN A 143 9.96 -7.34 25.49
CA ASN A 143 10.47 -6.24 26.32
C ASN A 143 11.84 -5.62 25.94
N ASN A 144 11.82 -4.61 25.07
CA ASN A 144 12.37 -3.26 25.32
C ASN A 144 12.64 -2.55 24.00
N ARG A 145 12.41 -1.23 24.02
CA ARG A 145 12.95 -0.29 23.04
C ARG A 145 14.44 -0.56 22.81
N ILE A 146 14.81 -1.23 21.72
CA ILE A 146 16.08 -1.03 20.99
C ILE A 146 15.86 -1.52 19.55
N ILE A 147 16.15 -0.61 18.65
CA ILE A 147 16.39 -0.83 17.22
C ILE A 147 17.63 -1.75 17.10
N SER A 148 17.44 -3.05 16.86
CA SER A 148 18.48 -3.97 16.37
C SER A 148 17.83 -5.30 15.91
N ASN A 149 17.42 -5.43 14.65
CA ASN A 149 18.14 -6.15 13.57
C ASN A 149 18.14 -7.70 13.73
N PRO A 150 17.88 -8.54 12.69
CA PRO A 150 17.19 -8.35 11.41
C PRO A 150 15.96 -9.28 11.24
N MET A 151 15.07 -8.87 10.34
CA MET A 151 13.90 -9.58 9.80
C MET A 151 14.22 -10.92 9.08
N ILE A 152 15.46 -11.44 9.19
CA ILE A 152 16.07 -12.37 8.23
C ILE A 152 15.78 -13.86 8.50
N ILE A 153 15.35 -14.31 9.68
CA ILE A 153 15.62 -15.73 10.04
C ILE A 153 14.43 -16.71 9.99
N THR A 154 13.15 -16.30 9.98
CA THR A 154 12.06 -17.29 10.16
C THR A 154 11.17 -17.58 8.97
N TYR A 155 11.09 -16.71 7.95
CA TYR A 155 10.27 -16.98 6.78
C TYR A 155 11.07 -17.65 5.67
N LYS A 156 11.29 -18.97 5.79
CA LYS A 156 11.61 -19.77 4.61
C LYS A 156 10.40 -19.76 3.68
N SER A 157 10.63 -19.62 2.37
CA SER A 157 9.61 -19.65 1.31
C SER A 157 8.64 -20.84 1.40
N ASN A 158 9.08 -21.93 2.05
CA ASN A 158 8.30 -23.16 2.23
C ASN A 158 7.41 -23.18 3.49
N THR A 159 7.36 -22.10 4.28
CA THR A 159 6.51 -22.03 5.49
C THR A 159 5.09 -21.58 5.15
N ASP A 160 4.10 -22.10 5.87
CA ASP A 160 2.71 -21.69 5.70
C ASP A 160 2.53 -20.20 5.99
N GLY A 161 3.24 -19.66 6.98
CA GLY A 161 3.22 -18.23 7.28
C GLY A 161 3.74 -17.34 6.14
N PHE A 162 4.77 -17.78 5.40
CA PHE A 162 5.27 -17.03 4.25
C PHE A 162 4.25 -17.01 3.11
N LYS A 163 3.62 -18.16 2.84
CA LYS A 163 2.57 -18.28 1.82
C LYS A 163 1.37 -17.41 2.18
N SER A 164 0.87 -17.50 3.41
CA SER A 164 -0.24 -16.68 3.87
C SER A 164 0.06 -15.18 3.81
N PHE A 165 1.29 -14.76 4.14
CA PHE A 165 1.65 -13.34 4.01
C PHE A 165 1.73 -12.92 2.53
N THR A 166 2.30 -13.75 1.66
CA THR A 166 2.36 -13.52 0.21
C THR A 166 0.97 -13.41 -0.41
N GLU A 167 0.05 -14.28 0.00
CA GLU A 167 -1.35 -14.30 -0.39
C GLU A 167 -2.08 -13.05 0.08
N GLU A 168 -1.86 -12.61 1.33
CA GLU A 168 -2.50 -11.39 1.85
C GLU A 168 -1.99 -10.12 1.12
N LEU A 169 -0.70 -10.05 0.78
CA LEU A 169 -0.17 -8.97 -0.05
C LEU A 169 -0.80 -8.95 -1.44
N MET A 170 -1.03 -10.12 -2.05
CA MET A 170 -1.72 -10.23 -3.33
C MET A 170 -3.22 -9.90 -3.21
N ASN A 171 -3.86 -10.30 -2.11
CA ASN A 171 -5.24 -9.97 -1.80
C ASN A 171 -5.42 -8.44 -1.73
N MET A 172 -4.53 -7.74 -1.04
CA MET A 172 -4.53 -6.27 -1.02
C MET A 172 -4.49 -5.67 -2.44
N ALA A 173 -3.65 -6.21 -3.33
CA ALA A 173 -3.60 -5.74 -4.72
C ALA A 173 -4.94 -5.94 -5.46
N GLN A 174 -5.61 -7.08 -5.24
CA GLN A 174 -6.92 -7.35 -5.84
C GLN A 174 -8.00 -6.40 -5.31
N LEU A 175 -8.03 -6.16 -4.00
CA LEU A 175 -8.93 -5.22 -3.35
C LEU A 175 -8.72 -3.78 -3.87
N LEU A 176 -7.48 -3.39 -4.12
CA LEU A 176 -7.16 -2.07 -4.69
C LEU A 176 -7.62 -1.92 -6.14
N GLU A 177 -7.61 -2.99 -6.94
CA GLU A 177 -8.20 -2.94 -8.27
C GLU A 177 -9.72 -2.76 -8.19
N GLN A 178 -10.39 -3.48 -7.29
CA GLN A 178 -11.82 -3.29 -7.05
C GLN A 178 -12.13 -1.87 -6.55
N LEU A 179 -11.29 -1.33 -5.66
CA LEU A 179 -11.45 0.02 -5.13
C LEU A 179 -11.34 1.05 -6.25
N ARG A 180 -10.39 0.84 -7.16
CA ARG A 180 -10.20 1.71 -8.32
C ARG A 180 -11.42 1.71 -9.24
N ILE A 181 -12.05 0.55 -9.47
CA ILE A 181 -13.28 0.43 -10.26
C ILE A 181 -14.41 1.21 -9.57
N VAL A 182 -14.66 0.93 -8.28
CA VAL A 182 -15.70 1.61 -7.51
C VAL A 182 -15.46 3.13 -7.47
N PHE A 183 -14.21 3.57 -7.31
CA PHE A 183 -13.84 4.98 -7.34
C PHE A 183 -14.19 5.66 -8.66
N ARG A 184 -13.89 5.00 -9.79
CA ARG A 184 -14.26 5.49 -11.14
C ARG A 184 -15.76 5.57 -11.31
N ASP A 185 -16.49 4.56 -10.85
CA ASP A 185 -17.94 4.54 -10.93
C ASP A 185 -18.59 5.64 -10.10
N ILE A 186 -18.06 5.91 -8.90
CA ILE A 186 -18.50 7.05 -8.07
C ILE A 186 -18.34 8.35 -8.87
N PHE A 187 -17.15 8.60 -9.41
CA PHE A 187 -16.88 9.83 -10.16
C PHE A 187 -17.79 10.00 -11.38
N ASN A 188 -17.94 8.95 -12.20
CA ASN A 188 -18.76 8.96 -13.41
C ASN A 188 -20.27 9.17 -13.13
N ASN A 189 -20.74 8.90 -11.91
CA ASN A 189 -22.13 9.12 -11.51
C ASN A 189 -22.36 10.46 -10.80
N THR A 190 -21.31 11.27 -10.61
CA THR A 190 -21.37 12.55 -9.88
C THR A 190 -21.05 13.80 -10.70
N CYS A 191 -20.45 13.62 -11.87
CA CYS A 191 -20.11 14.68 -12.83
C CYS A 191 -20.96 14.52 -14.09
#